data_AF-W7WES3-F1
#
_entry.id   AF-W7WES3-F1
#
_cell.length_a   1.000
_cell.length_b   1.000
_cell.length_c   1.000
_cell.angle_alpha   90.00
_cell.angle_beta   90.00
_cell.angle_gamma   90.00
#
_symmetry.space_group_name_H-M   'P 1'
#
loop_
_entity.id
_entity.type
_entity.pdbx_description
1 polymer ?
#
loop_
_entity_poly.entity_id
_entity_poly.type
_entity_poly.pdbx_seq_one_letter_code
_entity_poly.pdbx_strand_id
1 'polypeptide(L)'
;MSMSSLSSVGRRAAGAVRMPAAAWVQGGWMRREEAIMGTSISVELWSEDPSAGNAAMDLVIGEMHRIDRGMSPHKPDSELSRINREAAVRPVPLSEEMFVLLARSLEFSRRSEGAFDITFAGAGRLYDYRERIRPTDAALAQACAAVGHQYLELDAAARSVRFARDGLRIDLGGFAKGHAVDNAAAILARRGIRHAFISAGGDSRVIGDRRGRPWTIGVRDPRRPGEIVALLPLEDAAVSTSGDYERYFDTPDGARCHHILDPRTGKSPDSVRSVTIIAPDGLTSEALSKCLFVMGVERGLRFVESHAGVDAWWSTRRGRCTTRPDCSPPARSRGSDTRTASDSRSLNSPIRGPG
;
A
#
# COMPACT_ATOMS: atom_id res chain seq x y z
N MET A 1 -66.02 42.13 62.20
CA MET A 1 -64.99 41.19 62.69
C MET A 1 -65.43 39.79 62.24
N SER A 2 -64.93 39.33 61.09
CA SER A 2 -63.76 38.43 60.95
C SER A 2 -64.01 37.06 61.59
N MET A 3 -63.82 35.89 60.99
CA MET A 3 -63.37 35.45 59.66
C MET A 3 -63.72 33.95 59.55
N SER A 4 -63.91 33.49 58.33
CA SER A 4 -64.06 32.10 57.89
C SER A 4 -62.80 31.24 58.13
N SER A 5 -62.97 29.94 58.31
CA SER A 5 -61.88 28.95 58.23
C SER A 5 -62.37 27.65 57.57
N LEU A 6 -62.09 27.53 56.27
CA LEU A 6 -62.15 26.29 55.50
C LEU A 6 -60.72 25.75 55.34
N SER A 7 -60.46 24.56 55.85
CA SER A 7 -59.21 23.82 55.75
C SER A 7 -59.04 23.22 54.35
N SER A 8 -58.01 23.65 53.61
CA SER A 8 -57.61 23.09 52.32
C SER A 8 -56.55 21.99 52.51
N VAL A 9 -56.80 20.84 51.88
CA VAL A 9 -55.88 19.70 51.82
C VAL A 9 -54.79 19.98 50.78
N GLY A 10 -53.53 20.03 51.22
CA GLY A 10 -52.37 20.24 50.36
C GLY A 10 -52.07 19.01 49.49
N ARG A 11 -52.02 19.19 48.16
CA ARG A 11 -51.47 18.21 47.21
C ARG A 11 -49.94 18.27 47.29
N ARG A 12 -49.29 17.16 47.62
CA ARG A 12 -47.84 16.98 47.44
C ARG A 12 -47.55 16.83 45.95
N ALA A 13 -46.76 17.73 45.39
CA ALA A 13 -46.21 17.61 44.05
C ALA A 13 -45.17 16.48 44.02
N ALA A 14 -45.35 15.50 43.13
CA ALA A 14 -44.33 14.50 42.83
C ALA A 14 -43.19 15.17 42.06
N GLY A 15 -42.00 15.23 42.66
CA GLY A 15 -40.80 15.69 41.99
C GLY A 15 -40.38 14.71 40.91
N ALA A 16 -40.44 15.15 39.65
CA ALA A 16 -39.88 14.39 38.53
C ALA A 16 -38.36 14.36 38.64
N VAL A 17 -37.79 13.18 38.93
CA VAL A 17 -36.35 12.94 38.84
C VAL A 17 -35.97 13.00 37.37
N ARG A 18 -35.30 14.08 36.97
CA ARG A 18 -34.76 14.26 35.62
C ARG A 18 -33.48 13.43 35.52
N MET A 19 -33.59 12.22 34.97
CA MET A 19 -32.42 11.42 34.58
C MET A 19 -31.58 12.24 33.59
N PRO A 20 -30.24 12.31 33.76
CA PRO A 20 -29.40 12.99 32.78
C PRO A 20 -29.50 12.22 31.47
N ALA A 21 -29.83 12.94 30.39
CA ALA A 21 -29.73 12.39 29.04
C ALA A 21 -28.29 11.91 28.86
N ALA A 22 -28.09 10.61 28.65
CA ALA A 22 -26.80 10.10 28.21
C ALA A 22 -26.40 10.90 26.98
N ALA A 23 -25.30 11.65 27.08
CA ALA A 23 -24.71 12.30 25.93
C ALA A 23 -24.34 11.18 24.97
N TRP A 24 -25.13 11.02 23.90
CA TRP A 24 -24.76 10.16 22.78
C TRP A 24 -23.46 10.73 22.23
N VAL A 25 -22.33 10.15 22.63
CA VAL A 25 -21.07 10.40 21.96
C VAL A 25 -21.29 9.89 20.55
N GLN A 26 -21.47 10.82 19.61
CA GLN A 26 -21.56 10.45 18.21
C GLN A 26 -20.19 9.94 17.81
N GLY A 27 -20.11 8.66 17.44
CA GLY A 27 -18.92 8.11 16.84
C GLY A 27 -18.49 8.95 15.62
N GLY A 28 -17.21 8.86 15.28
CA GLY A 28 -16.62 9.69 14.24
C GLY A 28 -15.52 8.98 13.46
N TRP A 29 -15.28 9.47 12.24
CA TRP A 29 -14.08 9.14 11.50
C TRP A 29 -12.90 9.90 12.08
N MET A 30 -11.80 9.19 12.29
CA MET A 30 -10.55 9.70 12.82
C MET A 30 -9.46 9.33 11.83
N ARG A 31 -8.52 10.25 11.61
CA ARG A 31 -7.38 10.01 10.71
C ARG A 31 -6.10 10.55 11.33
N ARG A 32 -5.02 9.80 11.14
CA ARG A 32 -3.66 10.22 11.46
C ARG A 32 -2.73 9.90 10.30
N GLU A 33 -1.76 10.76 10.08
CA GLU A 33 -0.76 10.60 9.04
C GLU A 33 0.62 10.97 9.56
N GLU A 34 1.61 10.12 9.33
CA GLU A 34 2.99 10.30 9.79
C GLU A 34 3.99 9.75 8.76
N ALA A 35 5.18 10.36 8.69
CA ALA A 35 6.24 9.91 7.79
C ALA A 35 7.11 8.84 8.47
N ILE A 36 6.94 7.58 8.05
CA ILE A 36 7.63 6.40 8.62
C ILE A 36 8.03 5.46 7.46
N MET A 37 9.09 4.66 7.61
CA MET A 37 9.54 3.70 6.59
C MET A 37 9.86 4.35 5.22
N GLY A 38 10.24 5.64 5.22
CA GLY A 38 10.53 6.39 3.99
C GLY A 38 9.30 6.73 3.15
N THR A 39 8.09 6.67 3.73
CA THR A 39 6.84 7.03 3.04
C THR A 39 5.83 7.67 4.01
N SER A 40 4.70 8.13 3.48
CA SER A 40 3.58 8.55 4.32
C SER A 40 2.77 7.32 4.74
N ILE A 41 2.59 7.16 6.05
CA ILE A 41 1.69 6.18 6.65
C ILE A 41 0.41 6.89 7.06
N SER A 42 -0.74 6.39 6.62
CA SER A 42 -2.05 6.92 7.02
C SER A 42 -2.88 5.83 7.66
N VAL A 43 -3.54 6.17 8.77
CA VAL A 43 -4.54 5.33 9.43
C VAL A 43 -5.82 6.14 9.53
N GLU A 44 -6.89 5.63 8.94
CA GLU A 44 -8.24 6.17 9.07
C GLU A 44 -9.13 5.09 9.71
N LEU A 45 -9.88 5.44 10.75
CA LEU A 45 -10.80 4.49 11.40
C LEU A 45 -12.06 5.17 11.89
N TRP A 46 -13.12 4.38 12.05
CA TRP A 46 -14.32 4.78 12.77
C TRP A 46 -14.27 4.28 14.21
N SER A 47 -14.60 5.15 15.17
CA SER A 47 -14.81 4.75 16.57
C SER A 47 -16.04 5.43 17.15
N GLU A 48 -16.79 4.69 17.97
CA GLU A 48 -17.87 5.23 18.80
C GLU A 48 -17.33 5.99 20.02
N ASP A 49 -16.13 5.63 20.48
CA ASP A 49 -15.38 6.31 21.53
C ASP A 49 -14.10 6.93 20.95
N PRO A 50 -14.01 8.27 20.81
CA PRO A 50 -12.81 8.94 20.34
C PRO A 50 -11.56 8.65 21.17
N SER A 51 -11.69 8.39 22.48
CA SER A 51 -10.54 8.05 23.33
C SER A 51 -9.98 6.69 22.95
N ALA A 52 -10.83 5.67 22.86
CA ALA A 52 -10.44 4.34 22.37
C ALA A 52 -9.88 4.38 20.94
N GLY A 53 -10.47 5.19 20.05
CA GLY A 53 -9.99 5.37 18.67
C GLY A 53 -8.58 5.97 18.61
N ASN A 54 -8.30 7.01 19.40
CA ASN A 54 -6.96 7.59 19.51
C ASN A 54 -5.94 6.58 20.06
N ALA A 55 -6.30 5.86 21.13
CA ALA A 55 -5.44 4.83 21.71
C ALA A 55 -5.13 3.69 20.72
N ALA A 56 -6.08 3.34 19.85
CA ALA A 56 -5.86 2.36 18.78
C ALA A 56 -4.89 2.89 17.71
N MET A 57 -5.03 4.16 17.30
CA MET A 57 -4.08 4.80 16.37
C MET A 57 -2.67 4.90 16.96
N ASP A 58 -2.53 5.24 18.25
CA ASP A 58 -1.23 5.29 18.94
C ASP A 58 -0.51 3.94 18.88
N LEU A 59 -1.22 2.84 19.07
CA LEU A 59 -0.67 1.49 18.96
C LEU A 59 -0.23 1.16 17.53
N VAL A 60 -1.03 1.56 16.53
CA VAL A 60 -0.65 1.35 15.12
C VAL A 60 0.61 2.13 14.77
N ILE A 61 0.67 3.42 15.10
CA ILE A 61 1.87 4.24 14.85
C ILE A 61 3.09 3.69 15.59
N GLY A 62 2.92 3.28 16.85
CA GLY A 62 3.98 2.64 17.62
C GLY A 62 4.51 1.36 16.95
N GLU A 63 3.62 0.56 16.37
CA GLU A 63 3.98 -0.65 15.64
C GLU A 63 4.71 -0.34 14.33
N MET A 64 4.25 0.66 13.56
CA MET A 64 4.91 1.12 12.33
C MET A 64 6.36 1.55 12.62
N HIS A 65 6.57 2.30 13.72
CA HIS A 65 7.91 2.66 14.16
C HIS A 65 8.75 1.46 14.63
N ARG A 66 8.15 0.46 15.29
CA ARG A 66 8.86 -0.75 15.72
C ARG A 66 9.38 -1.54 14.52
N ILE A 67 8.53 -1.74 13.52
CA ILE A 67 8.89 -2.41 12.26
C ILE A 67 9.97 -1.61 11.53
N ASP A 68 9.82 -0.29 11.42
CA ASP A 68 10.83 0.58 10.81
C ASP A 68 12.18 0.55 11.54
N ARG A 69 12.20 0.40 12.87
CA ARG A 69 13.44 0.22 13.62
C ARG A 69 14.10 -1.14 13.33
N GLY A 70 13.32 -2.21 13.25
CA GLY A 70 13.84 -3.57 13.06
C GLY A 70 14.21 -3.92 11.61
N MET A 71 13.48 -3.39 10.64
CA MET A 71 13.52 -3.84 9.24
C MET A 71 14.05 -2.81 8.25
N SER A 72 14.50 -1.63 8.72
CA SER A 72 15.04 -0.60 7.82
C SER A 72 16.47 -0.92 7.37
N PRO A 73 16.78 -0.85 6.06
CA PRO A 73 18.16 -0.98 5.57
C PRO A 73 19.02 0.28 5.86
N HIS A 74 18.41 1.36 6.33
CA HIS A 74 19.08 2.64 6.59
C HIS A 74 19.46 2.86 8.05
N LYS A 75 18.93 2.05 8.97
CA LYS A 75 19.26 2.12 10.40
C LYS A 75 20.36 1.10 10.72
N PRO A 76 21.56 1.52 11.13
CA PRO A 76 22.69 0.60 11.36
C PRO A 76 22.41 -0.49 12.40
N ASP A 77 21.59 -0.16 13.38
CA ASP A 77 21.17 -0.94 14.52
C ASP A 77 19.93 -1.82 14.24
N SER A 78 19.34 -1.75 13.04
CA SER A 78 18.24 -2.65 12.66
C SER A 78 18.69 -4.11 12.55
N GLU A 79 17.76 -5.02 12.77
CA GLU A 79 17.99 -6.45 12.59
C GLU A 79 18.37 -6.76 11.13
N LEU A 80 17.70 -6.13 10.16
CA LEU A 80 18.03 -6.25 8.73
C LEU A 80 19.48 -5.83 8.42
N SER A 81 19.91 -4.68 8.95
CA SER A 81 21.27 -4.18 8.76
C SER A 81 22.31 -5.10 9.41
N ARG A 82 22.00 -5.69 10.57
CA ARG A 82 22.85 -6.69 11.23
C ARG A 82 23.00 -7.95 10.37
N ILE A 83 21.91 -8.49 9.83
CA ILE A 83 21.93 -9.63 8.92
C ILE A 83 22.86 -9.35 7.73
N ASN A 84 22.69 -8.20 7.08
CA ASN A 84 23.49 -7.77 5.93
C ASN A 84 24.98 -7.53 6.22
N ARG A 85 25.39 -7.40 7.49
CA ARG A 85 26.80 -7.30 7.89
C ARG A 85 27.42 -8.64 8.22
N GLU A 86 26.64 -9.56 8.77
CA GLU A 86 27.19 -10.72 9.49
C GLU A 86 26.86 -12.07 8.84
N ALA A 87 25.75 -12.18 8.11
CA ALA A 87 25.23 -13.47 7.65
C ALA A 87 26.12 -14.22 6.65
N ALA A 88 27.00 -13.51 5.92
CA ALA A 88 28.01 -14.15 5.06
C ALA A 88 29.16 -14.78 5.87
N VAL A 89 29.43 -14.28 7.08
CA VAL A 89 30.54 -14.75 7.93
C VAL A 89 30.08 -15.85 8.88
N ARG A 90 28.88 -15.72 9.44
CA ARG A 90 28.34 -16.64 10.45
C ARG A 90 26.81 -16.68 10.43
N PRO A 91 26.19 -17.75 10.95
CA PRO A 91 24.76 -17.75 11.22
C PRO A 91 24.37 -16.61 12.16
N VAL A 92 23.32 -15.86 11.80
CA VAL A 92 22.78 -14.74 12.59
C VAL A 92 21.45 -15.15 13.19
N PRO A 93 21.32 -15.17 14.54
CA PRO A 93 20.05 -15.43 15.21
C PRO A 93 19.00 -14.38 14.86
N LEU A 94 17.78 -14.82 14.62
CA LEU A 94 16.66 -13.98 14.21
C LEU A 94 15.61 -13.86 15.31
N SER A 95 14.91 -12.73 15.30
CA SER A 95 13.58 -12.63 15.90
C SER A 95 12.62 -13.58 15.19
N GLU A 96 11.57 -14.00 15.88
CA GLU A 96 10.53 -14.84 15.30
C GLU A 96 9.87 -14.18 14.09
N GLU A 97 9.55 -12.90 14.22
CA GLU A 97 8.95 -12.10 13.15
C GLU A 97 9.86 -12.04 11.91
N MET A 98 11.14 -11.75 12.08
CA MET A 98 12.09 -11.72 10.96
C MET A 98 12.23 -13.09 10.31
N PHE A 99 12.32 -14.17 11.10
CA PHE A 99 12.40 -15.53 10.56
C PHE A 99 11.19 -15.88 9.70
N VAL A 100 9.98 -15.63 10.20
CA VAL A 100 8.73 -15.87 9.46
C VAL A 100 8.68 -15.04 8.18
N LEU A 101 9.05 -13.76 8.26
CA LEU A 101 9.04 -12.86 7.11
C LEU A 101 10.04 -13.32 6.03
N LEU A 102 11.26 -13.70 6.41
CA LEU A 102 12.24 -14.26 5.48
C LEU A 102 11.76 -15.58 4.87
N ALA A 103 11.19 -16.48 5.67
CA ALA A 103 10.64 -17.74 5.17
C ALA A 103 9.54 -17.52 4.13
N ARG A 104 8.63 -16.57 4.38
CA ARG A 104 7.58 -16.17 3.43
C ARG A 104 8.17 -15.52 2.17
N SER A 105 9.19 -14.68 2.31
CA SER A 105 9.86 -14.09 1.15
C SER A 105 10.47 -15.15 0.23
N LEU A 106 11.12 -16.18 0.81
CA LEU A 106 11.67 -17.30 0.05
C LEU A 106 10.60 -18.14 -0.64
N GLU A 107 9.41 -18.27 -0.04
CA GLU A 107 8.27 -18.94 -0.68
C GLU A 107 7.86 -18.21 -1.96
N PHE A 108 7.67 -16.89 -1.90
CA PHE A 108 7.38 -16.08 -3.08
C PHE A 108 8.51 -16.14 -4.11
N SER A 109 9.78 -16.12 -3.67
CA SER A 109 10.91 -16.26 -4.58
C SER A 109 10.93 -17.59 -5.31
N ARG A 110 10.68 -18.71 -4.62
CA ARG A 110 10.61 -20.02 -5.27
C ARG A 110 9.45 -20.10 -6.26
N ARG A 111 8.24 -19.71 -5.83
CA ARG A 111 7.03 -19.78 -6.67
C ARG A 111 7.15 -18.89 -7.91
N SER A 112 7.73 -17.70 -7.77
CA SER A 112 7.92 -16.75 -8.86
C SER A 112 9.17 -17.01 -9.72
N GLU A 113 9.92 -18.09 -9.42
CA GLU A 113 11.21 -18.41 -10.04
C GLU A 113 12.20 -17.23 -9.98
N GLY A 114 12.21 -16.51 -8.85
CA GLY A 114 13.07 -15.36 -8.60
C GLY A 114 12.63 -14.05 -9.24
N ALA A 115 11.39 -13.94 -9.76
CA ALA A 115 10.87 -12.65 -10.22
C ALA A 115 10.64 -11.69 -9.03
N PHE A 116 10.26 -12.23 -7.87
CA PHE A 116 10.41 -11.55 -6.57
C PHE A 116 11.58 -12.17 -5.84
N ASP A 117 12.56 -11.37 -5.46
CA ASP A 117 13.71 -11.85 -4.70
C ASP A 117 14.24 -10.72 -3.83
N ILE A 118 14.15 -10.87 -2.50
CA ILE A 118 14.63 -9.87 -1.55
C ILE A 118 16.15 -9.71 -1.58
N THR A 119 16.88 -10.64 -2.22
CA THR A 119 18.35 -10.59 -2.34
C THR A 119 18.84 -9.62 -3.43
N PHE A 120 17.94 -8.91 -4.12
CA PHE A 120 18.26 -7.90 -5.13
C PHE A 120 19.07 -6.71 -4.60
N ALA A 121 19.15 -6.54 -3.27
CA ALA A 121 19.71 -5.37 -2.60
C ALA A 121 21.17 -5.07 -3.00
N GLY A 122 21.96 -6.11 -3.33
CA GLY A 122 23.32 -5.96 -3.81
C GLY A 122 23.41 -5.16 -5.11
N ALA A 123 22.48 -5.37 -6.03
CA ALA A 123 22.34 -4.60 -7.27
C ALA A 123 21.62 -3.26 -7.01
N GLY A 124 20.55 -3.28 -6.20
CA GLY A 124 19.75 -2.09 -5.92
C GLY A 124 20.53 -0.92 -5.33
N ARG A 125 21.49 -1.19 -4.42
CA ARG A 125 22.34 -0.16 -3.80
C ARG A 125 23.32 0.54 -4.76
N LEU A 126 23.51 0.01 -5.96
CA LEU A 126 24.37 0.65 -6.96
C LEU A 126 23.66 1.80 -7.68
N TYR A 127 22.33 1.86 -7.58
CA TYR A 127 21.54 2.95 -8.11
C TYR A 127 21.42 4.07 -7.07
N ASP A 128 21.60 5.31 -7.54
CA ASP A 128 21.19 6.49 -6.79
C ASP A 128 20.12 7.24 -7.59
N TYR A 129 18.86 7.11 -7.16
CA TYR A 129 17.74 7.74 -7.86
C TYR A 129 17.68 9.26 -7.66
N ARG A 130 18.29 9.80 -6.59
CA ARG A 130 18.33 11.24 -6.33
C ARG A 130 19.37 11.91 -7.20
N GLU A 131 20.57 11.32 -7.24
CA GLU A 131 21.69 11.80 -8.04
C GLU A 131 21.65 11.30 -9.50
N ARG A 132 20.60 10.54 -9.88
CA ARG A 132 20.39 9.99 -11.23
C ARG A 132 21.55 9.11 -11.71
N ILE A 133 22.13 8.35 -10.79
CA ILE A 133 23.26 7.46 -11.04
C ILE A 133 22.74 6.05 -11.36
N ARG A 134 23.14 5.54 -12.52
CA ARG A 134 22.97 4.14 -12.92
C ARG A 134 24.34 3.44 -12.89
N PRO A 135 24.45 2.20 -12.38
CA PRO A 135 25.68 1.43 -12.49
C PRO A 135 26.06 1.11 -13.93
N THR A 136 27.36 0.88 -14.16
CA THR A 136 27.82 0.27 -15.41
C THR A 136 27.30 -1.16 -15.53
N ASP A 137 27.12 -1.65 -16.75
CA ASP A 137 26.66 -3.01 -16.98
C ASP A 137 27.63 -4.06 -16.38
N ALA A 138 28.94 -3.77 -16.31
CA ALA A 138 29.93 -4.62 -15.65
C ALA A 138 29.74 -4.66 -14.12
N ALA A 139 29.55 -3.51 -13.47
CA ALA A 139 29.28 -3.46 -12.03
C ALA A 139 27.97 -4.16 -11.67
N LEU A 140 26.95 -4.00 -12.52
CA LEU A 140 25.67 -4.67 -12.35
C LEU A 140 25.79 -6.19 -12.50
N ALA A 141 26.49 -6.67 -13.52
CA ALA A 141 26.73 -8.11 -13.71
C ALA A 141 27.47 -8.73 -12.51
N GLN A 142 28.48 -8.02 -11.97
CA GLN A 142 29.18 -8.46 -10.77
C GLN A 142 28.26 -8.53 -9.55
N ALA A 143 27.40 -7.54 -9.34
CA ALA A 143 26.45 -7.54 -8.22
C ALA A 143 25.38 -8.63 -8.38
N CYS A 144 24.81 -8.79 -9.57
CA CYS A 144 23.82 -9.82 -9.90
C CYS A 144 24.37 -11.22 -9.77
N ALA A 145 25.68 -11.42 -9.92
CA ALA A 145 26.29 -12.71 -9.63
C ALA A 145 25.96 -13.15 -8.19
N ALA A 146 25.98 -12.25 -7.21
CA ALA A 146 25.67 -12.59 -5.83
C ALA A 146 24.16 -12.73 -5.54
N VAL A 147 23.27 -12.29 -6.43
CA VAL A 147 21.81 -12.31 -6.22
C VAL A 147 21.26 -13.73 -6.39
N GLY A 148 20.37 -14.12 -5.49
CA GLY A 148 19.63 -15.38 -5.57
C GLY A 148 19.15 -15.86 -4.21
N HIS A 149 17.83 -16.03 -4.06
CA HIS A 149 17.20 -16.55 -2.85
C HIS A 149 17.73 -17.93 -2.41
N GLN A 150 18.27 -18.74 -3.33
CA GLN A 150 18.92 -20.01 -3.01
C GLN A 150 20.19 -19.87 -2.16
N TYR A 151 20.78 -18.67 -2.10
CA TYR A 151 21.94 -18.38 -1.25
C TYR A 151 21.56 -17.89 0.15
N LEU A 152 20.27 -17.74 0.44
CA LEU A 152 19.77 -17.38 1.77
C LEU A 152 19.29 -18.64 2.49
N GLU A 153 20.07 -19.09 3.46
CA GLU A 153 19.84 -20.32 4.21
C GLU A 153 19.18 -19.99 5.54
N LEU A 154 17.99 -20.55 5.79
CA LEU A 154 17.30 -20.45 7.07
C LEU A 154 17.43 -21.77 7.84
N ASP A 155 17.84 -21.67 9.10
CA ASP A 155 17.80 -22.77 10.06
C ASP A 155 16.61 -22.57 10.99
N ALA A 156 15.59 -23.42 10.86
CA ALA A 156 14.38 -23.35 11.68
C ALA A 156 14.60 -23.77 13.14
N ALA A 157 15.51 -24.71 13.40
CA ALA A 157 15.78 -25.19 14.75
C ALA A 157 16.55 -24.15 15.57
N ALA A 158 17.55 -23.51 14.95
CA ALA A 158 18.32 -22.43 15.56
C ALA A 158 17.68 -21.05 15.40
N ARG A 159 16.63 -20.93 14.58
CA ARG A 159 15.99 -19.67 14.15
C ARG A 159 17.03 -18.64 13.72
N SER A 160 17.84 -19.02 12.73
CA SER A 160 18.96 -18.21 12.24
C SER A 160 19.00 -18.15 10.71
N VAL A 161 19.74 -17.18 10.19
CA VAL A 161 20.02 -17.04 8.75
C VAL A 161 21.51 -17.01 8.49
N ARG A 162 21.92 -17.64 7.38
CA ARG A 162 23.27 -17.53 6.82
C ARG A 162 23.19 -17.22 5.33
N PHE A 163 24.18 -16.51 4.81
CA PHE A 163 24.38 -16.32 3.39
C PHE A 163 25.44 -17.30 2.90
N ALA A 164 25.07 -18.12 1.92
CA ALA A 164 25.96 -19.10 1.28
C ALA A 164 26.89 -18.47 0.22
N ARG A 165 26.71 -17.17 -0.04
CA ARG A 165 27.44 -16.45 -1.09
C ARG A 165 27.91 -15.08 -0.62
N ASP A 166 29.20 -14.82 -0.84
CA ASP A 166 29.78 -13.51 -0.60
C ASP A 166 29.14 -12.43 -1.48
N GLY A 167 28.92 -11.26 -0.89
CA GLY A 167 28.26 -10.14 -1.56
C GLY A 167 26.73 -10.20 -1.57
N LEU A 168 26.12 -11.32 -1.14
CA LEU A 168 24.67 -11.41 -0.96
C LEU A 168 24.22 -10.36 0.06
N ARG A 169 23.15 -9.64 -0.27
CA ARG A 169 22.49 -8.66 0.60
C ARG A 169 21.00 -8.77 0.41
N ILE A 170 20.24 -8.54 1.47
CA ILE A 170 18.78 -8.51 1.44
C ILE A 170 18.23 -7.12 1.68
N ASP A 171 17.09 -6.83 1.07
CA ASP A 171 16.29 -5.64 1.33
C ASP A 171 14.82 -6.07 1.37
N LEU A 172 14.10 -5.61 2.39
CA LEU A 172 12.68 -5.88 2.61
C LEU A 172 11.81 -4.70 2.14
N GLY A 173 12.38 -3.78 1.37
CA GLY A 173 11.72 -2.60 0.82
C GLY A 173 10.48 -2.99 0.03
N GLY A 174 9.36 -2.36 0.37
CA GLY A 174 8.07 -2.82 -0.11
C GLY A 174 7.48 -3.92 0.76
N PHE A 175 8.12 -5.10 0.81
CA PHE A 175 7.61 -6.27 1.53
C PHE A 175 7.34 -6.02 3.03
N ALA A 176 8.22 -5.27 3.70
CA ALA A 176 8.03 -4.83 5.08
C ALA A 176 6.85 -3.86 5.26
N LYS A 177 6.47 -3.08 4.25
CA LYS A 177 5.28 -2.21 4.30
C LYS A 177 4.00 -3.05 4.25
N GLY A 178 3.96 -4.08 3.38
CA GLY A 178 2.89 -5.08 3.38
C GLY A 178 2.70 -5.73 4.75
N HIS A 179 3.81 -6.17 5.37
CA HIS A 179 3.81 -6.68 6.75
C HIS A 179 3.28 -5.66 7.77
N ALA A 180 3.70 -4.40 7.65
CA ALA A 180 3.31 -3.35 8.58
C ALA A 180 1.83 -3.01 8.52
N VAL A 181 1.23 -2.97 7.32
CA VAL A 181 -0.22 -2.75 7.18
C VAL A 181 -1.04 -3.94 7.70
N ASP A 182 -0.54 -5.17 7.56
CA ASP A 182 -1.19 -6.36 8.14
C ASP A 182 -1.14 -6.36 9.66
N ASN A 183 0.02 -6.07 10.25
CA ASN A 183 0.17 -5.95 11.71
C ASN A 183 -0.71 -4.83 12.28
N ALA A 184 -0.76 -3.68 11.60
CA ALA A 184 -1.64 -2.58 11.98
C ALA A 184 -3.11 -2.98 11.93
N ALA A 185 -3.54 -3.68 10.88
CA ALA A 185 -4.91 -4.15 10.78
C ALA A 185 -5.25 -5.16 11.90
N ALA A 186 -4.34 -6.07 12.21
CA ALA A 186 -4.50 -7.02 13.31
C ALA A 186 -4.59 -6.31 14.68
N ILE A 187 -3.83 -5.24 14.91
CA ILE A 187 -3.94 -4.40 16.11
C ILE A 187 -5.34 -3.78 16.21
N LEU A 188 -5.82 -3.14 15.13
CA LEU A 188 -7.13 -2.49 15.11
C LEU A 188 -8.26 -3.50 15.32
N ALA A 189 -8.20 -4.66 14.66
CA ALA A 189 -9.18 -5.73 14.83
C ALA A 189 -9.22 -6.24 16.28
N ARG A 190 -8.06 -6.45 16.93
CA ARG A 190 -7.99 -6.82 18.37
C ARG A 190 -8.52 -5.75 19.31
N ARG A 191 -8.55 -4.48 18.87
CA ARG A 191 -9.17 -3.36 19.60
C ARG A 191 -10.67 -3.21 19.32
N GLY A 192 -11.26 -4.10 18.53
CA GLY A 192 -12.68 -4.06 18.18
C GLY A 192 -13.04 -3.02 17.11
N ILE A 193 -12.05 -2.44 16.43
CA ILE A 193 -12.28 -1.54 15.31
C ILE A 193 -12.73 -2.35 14.11
N ARG A 194 -13.91 -2.03 13.58
CA ARG A 194 -14.56 -2.77 12.48
C ARG A 194 -14.48 -2.07 11.12
N HIS A 195 -14.14 -0.78 11.10
CA HIS A 195 -14.09 0.02 9.89
C HIS A 195 -12.80 0.84 9.89
N ALA A 196 -11.83 0.44 9.06
CA ALA A 196 -10.56 1.14 8.98
C ALA A 196 -9.90 1.01 7.61
N PHE A 197 -9.04 1.98 7.31
CA PHE A 197 -8.15 1.99 6.16
C PHE A 197 -6.75 2.33 6.66
N ILE A 198 -5.79 1.44 6.40
CA ILE A 198 -4.38 1.62 6.69
C ILE A 198 -3.64 1.71 5.36
N SER A 199 -2.71 2.64 5.23
CA SER A 199 -1.89 2.81 4.01
C SER A 199 -0.44 3.10 4.35
N ALA A 200 0.47 2.52 3.57
CA ALA A 200 1.91 2.69 3.62
C ALA A 200 2.49 2.76 2.20
N GLY A 201 2.62 3.98 1.64
CA GLY A 201 3.33 4.20 0.38
C GLY A 201 2.85 3.34 -0.79
N GLY A 202 1.54 3.27 -1.00
CA GLY A 202 0.89 2.51 -2.08
C GLY A 202 0.40 1.11 -1.67
N ASP A 203 0.81 0.61 -0.50
CA ASP A 203 0.27 -0.59 0.13
C ASP A 203 -0.85 -0.20 1.08
N SER A 204 -1.93 -0.97 1.11
CA SER A 204 -3.07 -0.65 1.95
C SER A 204 -3.84 -1.88 2.39
N ARG A 205 -4.53 -1.74 3.52
CA ARG A 205 -5.41 -2.74 4.10
C ARG A 205 -6.71 -2.07 4.52
N VAL A 206 -7.84 -2.60 4.06
CA VAL A 206 -9.18 -2.20 4.53
C VAL A 206 -9.71 -3.24 5.51
N ILE A 207 -10.37 -2.76 6.57
CA ILE A 207 -11.12 -3.55 7.54
C ILE A 207 -12.59 -3.17 7.40
N GLY A 208 -13.44 -4.18 7.21
CA GLY A 208 -14.86 -4.04 6.95
C GLY A 208 -15.16 -3.10 5.79
N ASP A 209 -16.32 -2.47 5.87
CA ASP A 209 -16.78 -1.45 4.94
C ASP A 209 -16.56 -0.03 5.49
N ARG A 210 -16.97 0.97 4.73
CA ARG A 210 -17.05 2.38 5.14
C ARG A 210 -18.47 2.72 5.66
N ARG A 211 -18.95 1.92 6.62
CA ARG A 211 -20.27 2.02 7.28
C ARG A 211 -21.45 1.99 6.29
N GLY A 212 -21.68 0.82 5.69
CA GLY A 212 -22.77 0.54 4.75
C GLY A 212 -22.40 0.78 3.27
N ARG A 213 -21.13 1.07 2.97
CA ARG A 213 -20.61 1.26 1.61
C ARG A 213 -19.18 0.75 1.54
N PRO A 214 -18.74 0.16 0.42
CA PRO A 214 -17.35 -0.29 0.29
C PRO A 214 -16.36 0.89 0.38
N TRP A 215 -15.12 0.57 0.74
CA TRP A 215 -14.00 1.49 0.56
C TRP A 215 -13.70 1.64 -0.93
N THR A 216 -13.64 2.88 -1.43
CA THR A 216 -13.30 3.12 -2.83
C THR A 216 -11.83 3.51 -2.96
N ILE A 217 -11.00 2.57 -3.45
CA ILE A 217 -9.57 2.80 -3.69
C ILE A 217 -9.34 3.16 -5.16
N GLY A 218 -8.69 4.29 -5.41
CA GLY A 218 -8.36 4.74 -6.76
C GLY A 218 -7.02 4.17 -7.25
N VAL A 219 -7.03 3.56 -8.43
CA VAL A 219 -5.81 3.22 -9.17
C VAL A 219 -5.36 4.43 -9.97
N ARG A 220 -4.13 4.90 -9.76
CA ARG A 220 -3.58 6.09 -10.43
C ARG A 220 -3.19 5.81 -11.88
N ASP A 221 -3.32 6.80 -12.75
CA ASP A 221 -2.67 6.76 -14.05
C ASP A 221 -1.15 6.91 -13.87
N PRO A 222 -0.32 5.95 -14.33
CA PRO A 222 1.13 6.00 -14.16
C PRO A 222 1.82 7.10 -14.98
N ARG A 223 1.09 7.81 -15.84
CA ARG A 223 1.62 8.88 -16.71
C ARG A 223 0.85 10.19 -16.59
N ARG A 224 -0.26 10.22 -15.88
CA ARG A 224 -1.04 11.44 -15.64
C ARG A 224 -1.22 11.62 -14.13
N PRO A 225 -0.26 12.31 -13.48
CA PRO A 225 -0.34 12.56 -12.04
C PRO A 225 -1.69 13.15 -11.65
N GLY A 226 -2.33 12.57 -10.64
CA GLY A 226 -3.65 12.99 -10.16
C GLY A 226 -4.85 12.37 -10.88
N GLU A 227 -4.67 11.75 -12.05
CA GLU A 227 -5.78 11.02 -12.71
C GLU A 227 -5.93 9.62 -12.11
N ILE A 228 -7.20 9.19 -11.97
CA ILE A 228 -7.58 7.85 -11.55
C ILE A 228 -8.10 7.10 -12.78
N VAL A 229 -7.61 5.88 -12.99
CA VAL A 229 -7.94 5.03 -14.15
C VAL A 229 -8.91 3.91 -13.82
N ALA A 230 -9.03 3.54 -12.54
CA ALA A 230 -10.02 2.60 -12.04
C ALA A 230 -10.36 2.93 -10.58
N LEU A 231 -11.60 2.67 -10.19
CA LEU A 231 -12.05 2.71 -8.80
C LEU A 231 -12.35 1.29 -8.35
N LEU A 232 -11.76 0.87 -7.24
CA LEU A 232 -11.88 -0.46 -6.68
C LEU A 232 -12.76 -0.37 -5.42
N PRO A 233 -14.02 -0.84 -5.46
CA PRO A 233 -14.84 -1.00 -4.27
C PRO A 233 -14.38 -2.23 -3.49
N LEU A 234 -13.96 -2.03 -2.24
CA LEU A 234 -13.28 -3.05 -1.45
C LEU A 234 -13.78 -3.10 -0.01
N GLU A 235 -13.84 -4.32 0.51
CA GLU A 235 -14.14 -4.65 1.90
C GLU A 235 -13.22 -5.81 2.29
N ASP A 236 -12.65 -5.76 3.50
CA ASP A 236 -11.75 -6.79 4.03
C ASP A 236 -10.63 -7.27 3.09
N ALA A 237 -10.11 -6.37 2.24
CA ALA A 237 -9.05 -6.63 1.26
C ALA A 237 -7.75 -5.85 1.54
N ALA A 238 -6.66 -6.29 0.93
CA ALA A 238 -5.40 -5.57 0.84
C ALA A 238 -5.14 -5.16 -0.60
N VAL A 239 -4.51 -4.01 -0.80
CA VAL A 239 -4.15 -3.50 -2.13
C VAL A 239 -2.75 -2.96 -2.14
N SER A 240 -1.94 -3.42 -3.10
CA SER A 240 -0.58 -2.92 -3.33
C SER A 240 -0.40 -2.52 -4.78
N THR A 241 0.30 -1.41 -5.03
CA THR A 241 0.63 -0.95 -6.38
C THR A 241 2.13 -0.80 -6.56
N SER A 242 2.69 -1.60 -7.46
CA SER A 242 4.07 -1.45 -7.94
C SER A 242 4.08 -0.63 -9.23
N GLY A 243 4.88 0.43 -9.30
CA GLY A 243 4.90 1.37 -10.43
C GLY A 243 6.29 1.90 -10.77
N ASP A 244 6.55 2.12 -12.06
CA ASP A 244 7.80 2.72 -12.55
C ASP A 244 7.91 4.23 -12.32
N TYR A 245 6.92 4.83 -11.66
CA TYR A 245 6.79 6.28 -11.47
C TYR A 245 6.97 6.72 -10.01
N GLU A 246 7.18 5.79 -9.07
CA GLU A 246 7.35 6.13 -7.64
C GLU A 246 8.77 6.62 -7.33
N ARG A 247 9.79 5.90 -7.80
CA ARG A 247 11.21 6.31 -7.71
C ARG A 247 11.92 5.95 -9.00
N TYR A 248 12.31 6.95 -9.76
CA TYR A 248 12.93 6.78 -11.06
C TYR A 248 13.71 8.03 -11.51
N PHE A 249 14.50 7.86 -12.56
CA PHE A 249 14.99 8.92 -13.44
C PHE A 249 15.02 8.42 -14.88
N ASP A 250 14.98 9.34 -15.84
CA ASP A 250 15.11 9.01 -17.25
C ASP A 250 16.56 9.30 -17.70
N THR A 251 17.17 8.36 -18.42
CA THR A 251 18.55 8.49 -18.94
C THR A 251 18.59 9.39 -20.17
N PRO A 252 19.76 9.92 -20.58
CA PRO A 252 19.87 10.78 -21.76
C PRO A 252 19.39 10.13 -23.07
N ASP A 253 19.48 8.80 -23.17
CA ASP A 253 18.98 7.98 -24.29
C ASP A 253 17.47 7.65 -24.18
N GLY A 254 16.77 8.19 -23.18
CA GLY A 254 15.31 8.10 -23.03
C GLY A 254 14.82 6.83 -22.32
N ALA A 255 15.71 6.02 -21.74
CA ALA A 255 15.32 4.85 -20.96
C ALA A 255 14.95 5.24 -19.52
N ARG A 256 13.88 4.66 -18.99
CA ARG A 256 13.46 4.89 -17.60
C ARG A 256 14.17 3.92 -16.64
N CYS A 257 14.95 4.45 -15.72
CA CYS A 257 15.56 3.70 -14.63
C CYS A 257 14.74 3.88 -13.35
N HIS A 258 14.01 2.84 -12.94
CA HIS A 258 13.18 2.85 -11.73
C HIS A 258 13.61 1.77 -10.73
N HIS A 259 13.12 1.90 -9.49
CA HIS A 259 13.53 1.09 -8.34
C HIS A 259 13.04 -0.36 -8.28
N ILE A 260 12.16 -0.77 -9.19
CA ILE A 260 11.73 -2.16 -9.30
C ILE A 260 12.69 -2.81 -10.28
N LEU A 261 13.56 -3.68 -9.79
CA LEU A 261 14.60 -4.31 -10.59
C LEU A 261 14.21 -5.76 -10.86
N ASP A 262 14.50 -6.25 -12.07
CA ASP A 262 14.54 -7.68 -12.33
C ASP A 262 15.77 -8.26 -11.63
N PRO A 263 15.63 -9.14 -10.62
CA PRO A 263 16.77 -9.67 -9.87
C PRO A 263 17.82 -10.38 -10.74
N ARG A 264 17.41 -10.93 -11.89
CA ARG A 264 18.30 -11.66 -12.81
C ARG A 264 19.26 -10.75 -13.56
N THR A 265 18.78 -9.55 -13.92
CA THR A 265 19.55 -8.59 -14.73
C THR A 265 20.03 -7.39 -13.94
N GLY A 266 19.41 -7.13 -12.78
CA GLY A 266 19.58 -5.93 -11.98
C GLY A 266 19.03 -4.67 -12.66
N LYS A 267 18.40 -4.78 -13.83
CA LYS A 267 17.88 -3.66 -14.62
C LYS A 267 16.39 -3.46 -14.35
N SER A 268 15.93 -2.23 -14.60
CA SER A 268 14.51 -1.87 -14.54
C SER A 268 13.76 -2.44 -15.75
N PRO A 269 12.76 -3.33 -15.58
CA PRO A 269 11.98 -3.86 -16.70
C PRO A 269 10.99 -2.79 -17.22
N ASP A 270 10.80 -2.70 -18.54
CA ASP A 270 10.03 -1.62 -19.17
C ASP A 270 8.71 -2.07 -19.83
N SER A 271 8.36 -3.34 -19.67
CA SER A 271 7.17 -3.96 -20.27
C SER A 271 5.86 -3.51 -19.62
N VAL A 272 5.92 -3.09 -18.35
CA VAL A 272 4.78 -2.69 -17.52
C VAL A 272 5.07 -1.33 -16.87
N ARG A 273 4.05 -0.49 -16.76
CA ARG A 273 4.12 0.82 -16.07
C ARG A 273 3.65 0.73 -14.62
N SER A 274 2.60 -0.07 -14.38
CA SER A 274 2.09 -0.34 -13.04
C SER A 274 1.41 -1.69 -12.96
N VAL A 275 1.45 -2.29 -11.77
CA VAL A 275 0.62 -3.42 -11.38
C VAL A 275 -0.05 -3.11 -10.05
N THR A 276 -1.38 -3.20 -10.00
CA THR A 276 -2.15 -3.16 -8.77
C THR A 276 -2.65 -4.57 -8.46
N ILE A 277 -2.43 -5.04 -7.24
CA ILE A 277 -2.91 -6.34 -6.75
C ILE A 277 -3.93 -6.11 -5.66
N ILE A 278 -5.02 -6.86 -5.69
CA ILE A 278 -5.96 -7.02 -4.58
C ILE A 278 -5.79 -8.42 -4.04
N ALA A 279 -5.60 -8.57 -2.73
CA ALA A 279 -5.41 -9.88 -2.09
C ALA A 279 -6.01 -9.90 -0.67
N PRO A 280 -6.09 -11.06 -0.01
CA PRO A 280 -6.59 -11.16 1.37
C PRO A 280 -5.69 -10.49 2.41
N ASP A 281 -4.39 -10.36 2.14
CA ASP A 281 -3.39 -9.78 3.05
C ASP A 281 -2.35 -8.94 2.30
N GLY A 282 -1.77 -7.97 3.01
CA GLY A 282 -0.83 -6.98 2.50
C GLY A 282 0.50 -7.57 2.06
N LEU A 283 1.00 -8.59 2.77
CA LEU A 283 2.21 -9.31 2.36
C LEU A 283 2.05 -9.96 0.98
N THR A 284 0.92 -10.65 0.77
CA THR A 284 0.60 -11.30 -0.50
C THR A 284 0.40 -10.26 -1.60
N SER A 285 -0.39 -9.20 -1.38
CA SER A 285 -0.58 -8.17 -2.40
C SER A 285 0.75 -7.51 -2.81
N GLU A 286 1.63 -7.24 -1.85
CA GLU A 286 2.88 -6.51 -2.08
C GLU A 286 3.98 -7.36 -2.74
N ALA A 287 4.06 -8.65 -2.39
CA ALA A 287 4.97 -9.57 -3.08
C ALA A 287 4.52 -9.82 -4.52
N LEU A 288 3.21 -10.06 -4.72
CA LEU A 288 2.67 -10.31 -6.05
C LEU A 288 2.72 -9.07 -6.94
N SER A 289 2.59 -7.85 -6.39
CA SER A 289 2.68 -6.62 -7.17
C SER A 289 4.03 -6.53 -7.89
N LYS A 290 5.12 -6.88 -7.20
CA LYS A 290 6.47 -6.93 -7.77
C LYS A 290 6.69 -8.14 -8.68
N CYS A 291 6.24 -9.33 -8.26
CA CYS A 291 6.31 -10.53 -9.11
C CYS A 291 5.74 -10.26 -10.50
N LEU A 292 4.50 -9.78 -10.53
CA LEU A 292 3.74 -9.55 -11.77
C LEU A 292 4.26 -8.35 -12.56
N PHE A 293 4.86 -7.37 -11.88
CA PHE A 293 5.55 -6.27 -12.54
C PHE A 293 6.76 -6.78 -13.33
N VAL A 294 7.62 -7.57 -12.68
CA VAL A 294 8.85 -8.13 -13.28
C VAL A 294 8.52 -9.18 -14.36
N MET A 295 7.51 -10.03 -14.13
CA MET A 295 7.10 -11.05 -15.10
C MET A 295 6.48 -10.49 -16.38
N GLY A 296 5.92 -9.28 -16.34
CA GLY A 296 5.10 -8.73 -17.41
C GLY A 296 3.72 -9.40 -17.50
N VAL A 297 2.90 -8.93 -18.45
CA VAL A 297 1.47 -9.31 -18.54
C VAL A 297 1.27 -10.80 -18.83
N GLU A 298 1.89 -11.35 -19.86
CA GLU A 298 1.59 -12.72 -20.32
C GLU A 298 1.97 -13.79 -19.29
N ARG A 299 3.19 -13.73 -18.76
CA ARG A 299 3.65 -14.65 -17.71
C ARG A 299 2.93 -14.36 -16.39
N GLY A 300 2.64 -13.08 -16.12
CA GLY A 300 1.93 -12.66 -14.92
C GLY A 300 0.48 -13.16 -14.84
N LEU A 301 -0.26 -13.16 -15.95
CA LEU A 301 -1.62 -13.71 -16.02
C LEU A 301 -1.64 -15.20 -15.66
N ARG A 302 -0.77 -16.01 -16.28
CA ARG A 302 -0.63 -17.44 -15.96
C ARG A 302 -0.24 -17.68 -14.50
N PHE A 303 0.61 -16.80 -13.95
CA PHE A 303 1.05 -16.91 -12.57
C PHE A 303 -0.10 -16.60 -11.59
N VAL A 304 -0.83 -15.50 -11.80
CA VAL A 304 -1.90 -15.09 -10.88
C VAL A 304 -3.11 -16.01 -10.93
N GLU A 305 -3.40 -16.67 -12.06
CA GLU A 305 -4.46 -17.69 -12.17
C GLU A 305 -4.28 -18.85 -11.17
N SER A 306 -3.05 -19.13 -10.73
CA SER A 306 -2.76 -20.13 -9.68
C SER A 306 -2.94 -19.61 -8.24
N HIS A 307 -3.36 -18.36 -8.05
CA HIS A 307 -3.55 -17.71 -6.75
C HIS A 307 -5.02 -17.36 -6.53
N ALA A 308 -5.74 -18.26 -5.83
CA ALA A 308 -7.13 -18.02 -5.47
C ALA A 308 -7.28 -16.76 -4.61
N GLY A 309 -8.32 -15.97 -4.88
CA GLY A 309 -8.61 -14.74 -4.12
C GLY A 309 -7.68 -13.57 -4.42
N VAL A 310 -6.90 -13.63 -5.51
CA VAL A 310 -6.05 -12.54 -5.96
C VAL A 310 -6.55 -11.99 -7.27
N ASP A 311 -6.73 -10.66 -7.31
CA ASP A 311 -6.97 -9.93 -8.54
C ASP A 311 -5.77 -9.07 -8.90
N ALA A 312 -5.51 -8.93 -10.21
CA ALA A 312 -4.40 -8.15 -10.72
C ALA A 312 -4.85 -7.23 -11.86
N TRP A 313 -4.29 -6.03 -11.86
CA TRP A 313 -4.54 -5.00 -12.86
C TRP A 313 -3.21 -4.42 -13.34
N TRP A 314 -2.96 -4.50 -14.65
CA TRP A 314 -1.77 -3.96 -15.31
C TRP A 314 -2.08 -2.71 -16.11
N SER A 315 -1.19 -1.74 -16.01
CA SER A 315 -1.07 -0.64 -16.97
C SER A 315 0.23 -0.79 -17.76
N THR A 316 0.14 -0.76 -19.08
CA THR A 316 1.28 -0.89 -20.01
C THR A 316 1.31 0.28 -20.99
N ARG A 317 2.35 0.33 -21.85
CA ARG A 317 2.35 1.26 -22.99
C ARG A 317 1.23 0.96 -24.00
N ARG A 318 0.80 -0.31 -24.13
CA ARG A 318 -0.19 -0.77 -25.12
C ARG A 318 -1.63 -0.66 -24.64
N GLY A 319 -1.85 -0.33 -23.36
CA GLY A 319 -3.17 -0.29 -22.75
C GLY A 319 -3.19 -1.01 -21.41
N ARG A 320 -4.39 -1.41 -20.99
CA ARG A 320 -4.64 -2.04 -19.69
C ARG A 320 -5.03 -3.50 -19.83
N CYS A 321 -4.70 -4.30 -18.83
CA CYS A 321 -5.10 -5.70 -18.71
C CYS A 321 -5.52 -5.96 -17.26
N THR A 322 -6.50 -6.82 -17.02
CA THR A 322 -7.03 -7.09 -15.67
C THR A 322 -7.58 -8.50 -15.57
N THR A 323 -7.46 -9.13 -14.40
CA THR A 323 -8.20 -10.37 -14.07
C THR A 323 -9.65 -10.09 -13.71
N ARG A 324 -9.96 -8.83 -13.37
CA ARG A 324 -11.27 -8.37 -12.91
C ARG A 324 -11.85 -7.35 -13.91
N PRO A 325 -12.66 -7.78 -14.90
CA PRO A 325 -13.19 -6.90 -15.94
C PRO A 325 -14.35 -6.01 -15.49
N ASP A 326 -14.94 -6.27 -14.32
CA ASP A 326 -16.06 -5.52 -13.72
C ASP A 326 -15.64 -4.16 -13.10
N CYS A 327 -14.34 -3.93 -12.90
CA CYS A 327 -13.81 -2.67 -12.42
C CYS A 327 -14.02 -1.56 -13.46
N SER A 328 -15.04 -0.75 -13.23
CA SER A 328 -15.42 0.33 -14.13
C SER A 328 -14.38 1.47 -14.08
N PRO A 329 -14.01 2.06 -15.22
CA PRO A 329 -13.30 3.33 -15.21
C PRO A 329 -14.15 4.38 -14.46
N PRO A 330 -13.53 5.33 -13.72
CA PRO A 330 -14.30 6.37 -13.06
C PRO A 330 -15.19 7.09 -14.07
N ALA A 331 -16.43 7.38 -13.67
CA ALA A 331 -17.32 8.21 -14.47
C ALA A 331 -16.60 9.53 -14.73
N ARG A 332 -16.33 9.86 -16.00
CA ARG A 332 -15.75 11.15 -16.36
C ARG A 332 -16.71 12.21 -15.82
N SER A 333 -16.26 13.04 -14.89
CA SER A 333 -17.00 14.22 -14.48
C SER A 333 -17.25 15.03 -15.75
N ARG A 334 -18.51 15.07 -16.21
CA ARG A 334 -18.89 16.03 -17.25
C ARG A 334 -18.66 17.38 -16.62
N GLY A 335 -17.60 18.07 -17.05
CA GLY A 335 -17.40 19.46 -16.73
C GLY A 335 -18.69 20.19 -17.05
N SER A 336 -19.14 21.01 -16.11
CA SER A 336 -20.24 21.94 -16.27
C SER A 336 -19.87 22.98 -17.33
N ASP A 337 -19.98 22.61 -18.61
CA ASP A 337 -20.12 23.58 -19.69
C ASP A 337 -21.59 24.02 -19.71
N THR A 338 -21.95 24.87 -18.74
CA THR A 338 -23.04 25.81 -18.94
C THR A 338 -22.52 26.93 -19.84
N ARG A 339 -22.45 26.68 -21.15
CA ARG A 339 -22.59 27.77 -22.13
C ARG A 339 -24.04 27.82 -22.53
N THR A 340 -24.70 28.79 -21.92
CA THR A 340 -26.00 29.33 -22.28
C THR A 340 -26.20 29.36 -23.80
N ALA A 341 -27.25 28.69 -24.24
CA ALA A 341 -27.93 29.06 -25.47
C ALA A 341 -28.45 30.49 -25.32
N SER A 342 -28.03 31.38 -26.20
CA SER A 342 -28.74 32.62 -26.49
C SER A 342 -28.78 32.81 -28.00
N ASP A 343 -30.00 32.68 -28.51
CA ASP A 343 -30.56 33.19 -29.74
C ASP A 343 -29.71 34.13 -30.60
N SER A 344 -29.64 33.82 -31.90
CA SER A 344 -30.42 34.57 -32.90
C SER A 344 -30.32 33.92 -34.27
N ARG A 345 -31.50 33.65 -34.84
CA ARG A 345 -31.69 33.24 -36.22
C ARG A 345 -31.54 34.44 -37.15
N SER A 346 -31.12 34.10 -38.38
CA SER A 346 -31.43 34.72 -39.67
C SER A 346 -30.96 36.13 -39.95
N LEU A 347 -30.14 36.29 -41.00
CA LEU A 347 -30.61 36.81 -42.29
C LEU A 347 -29.53 36.67 -43.39
N ASN A 348 -29.88 35.91 -44.42
CA ASN A 348 -29.70 36.17 -45.85
C ASN A 348 -28.41 36.85 -46.40
N SER A 349 -27.69 36.00 -47.16
CA SER A 349 -27.46 36.16 -48.61
C SER A 349 -26.35 37.07 -49.17
N PRO A 350 -25.88 36.78 -50.41
CA PRO A 350 -24.47 36.68 -50.76
C PRO A 350 -24.01 37.77 -51.74
N ILE A 351 -22.72 37.89 -52.03
CA ILE A 351 -22.20 38.41 -53.30
C ILE A 351 -20.74 37.93 -53.53
N ARG A 352 -20.56 37.25 -54.67
CA ARG A 352 -19.50 37.30 -55.71
C ARG A 352 -18.11 37.80 -55.26
N GLY A 353 -17.03 37.09 -55.54
CA GLY A 353 -16.51 36.86 -56.90
C GLY A 353 -15.00 37.15 -56.93
N PRO A 354 -14.29 36.86 -58.04
CA PRO A 354 -13.10 36.00 -57.99
C PRO A 354 -11.76 36.72 -58.20
N GLY A 355 -10.69 36.02 -57.85
CA GLY A 355 -9.29 36.26 -58.22
C GLY A 355 -8.49 34.98 -58.03
#